data_AF-A0A9P1AD12-F1
#
_entry.id   AF-A0A9P1AD12-F1
#
_cell.length_a   1.000
_cell.length_b   1.000
_cell.length_c   1.000
_cell.angle_alpha   90.00
_cell.angle_beta   90.00
_cell.angle_gamma   90.00
#
_symmetry.space_group_name_H-M   'P 1'
#
loop_
_entity.id
_entity.type
_entity.pdbx_description
1 polymer ?
#
loop_
_entity_poly.entity_id
_entity_poly.type
_entity_poly.pdbx_seq_one_letter_code
_entity_poly.pdbx_strand_id
1 'polypeptide(L)'
;MGYQEMKEMPQVLKPVLLLLTLLQIIFMASPGLRGWGWFVCLTSILEFIAAIGVFAAVFFDLLFTKSSQWVLIELAYSAVFCVFSALNTIYYFCNIFYHFNFWFLLATIVSVLIVLAYGLQTLVAWTSRSGGPATSSTGNQATAAPPPSAYPAGVNPA
;
A
#
# COMPACT_ATOMS: atom_id res chain seq x y z
N MET A 1 -5.27 -2.25 -18.77
CA MET A 1 -4.60 -3.07 -17.76
C MET A 1 -5.64 -3.91 -17.06
N GLY A 2 -5.51 -5.23 -17.09
CA GLY A 2 -6.45 -6.15 -16.46
C GLY A 2 -6.28 -6.20 -14.94
N TYR A 3 -7.33 -6.56 -14.20
CA TYR A 3 -7.30 -6.75 -12.74
C TYR A 3 -6.19 -7.71 -12.27
N GLN A 4 -5.75 -8.63 -13.13
CA GLN A 4 -4.62 -9.54 -12.89
C GLN A 4 -3.25 -8.83 -12.95
N GLU A 5 -3.07 -7.81 -13.79
CA GLU A 5 -1.84 -7.00 -13.83
C GLU A 5 -1.76 -6.04 -12.63
N MET A 6 -2.92 -5.60 -12.12
CA MET A 6 -2.99 -4.81 -10.88
C MET A 6 -2.52 -5.61 -9.64
N LYS A 7 -2.57 -6.95 -9.68
CA LYS A 7 -2.03 -7.81 -8.62
C LYS A 7 -0.50 -7.89 -8.61
N GLU A 8 0.18 -7.55 -9.71
CA GLU A 8 1.65 -7.51 -9.77
C GLU A 8 2.22 -6.15 -9.34
N MET A 9 1.36 -5.13 -9.21
CA MET A 9 1.74 -3.78 -8.74
C MET A 9 2.30 -3.65 -7.31
N PRO A 10 2.10 -4.58 -6.33
CA PRO A 10 2.67 -4.42 -4.99
C PRO A 10 4.20 -4.33 -4.98
N GLN A 11 4.87 -4.92 -5.97
CA GLN A 11 6.34 -4.81 -6.11
C GLN A 11 6.78 -3.45 -6.66
N VAL A 12 5.95 -2.79 -7.47
CA VAL A 12 6.25 -1.47 -8.04
C VAL A 12 5.87 -0.34 -7.08
N LEU A 13 4.84 -0.53 -6.26
CA LEU A 13 4.35 0.53 -5.38
C LEU A 13 5.31 0.86 -4.23
N LYS A 14 6.05 -0.14 -3.74
CA LYS A 14 7.04 0.01 -2.66
C LYS A 14 8.23 0.92 -3.04
N PRO A 15 8.92 0.73 -4.19
CA PRO A 15 9.95 1.66 -4.63
C PRO A 15 9.39 3.04 -4.98
N VAL A 16 8.15 3.13 -5.48
CA VAL A 16 7.49 4.43 -5.71
C VAL A 16 7.26 5.17 -4.39
N LEU A 17 6.76 4.50 -3.35
CA LEU A 17 6.60 5.09 -2.01
C LEU A 17 7.94 5.53 -1.41
N LEU A 18 9.00 4.74 -1.58
CA LEU A 18 10.35 5.13 -1.16
C LEU A 18 10.83 6.40 -1.87
N LEU A 19 10.64 6.48 -3.19
CA LEU A 19 11.04 7.65 -3.97
C LEU A 19 10.23 8.89 -3.59
N LEU A 20 8.92 8.76 -3.44
CA LEU A 20 8.04 9.85 -3.06
C LEU A 20 8.36 10.37 -1.66
N THR A 21 8.58 9.49 -0.69
CA THR A 21 8.95 9.87 0.68
C THR A 21 10.34 10.52 0.75
N LEU A 22 11.29 10.07 -0.09
CA LEU A 22 12.58 10.73 -0.25
C LEU A 22 12.43 12.16 -0.79
N LEU A 23 11.66 12.33 -1.87
CA LEU A 23 11.36 13.64 -2.45
C LEU A 23 10.67 14.56 -1.43
N GLN A 24 9.74 14.02 -0.64
CA GLN A 24 9.06 14.74 0.43
C GLN A 24 10.05 15.30 1.45
N ILE A 25 11.03 14.51 1.89
CA ILE A 25 12.08 14.96 2.83
C ILE A 25 12.94 16.06 2.20
N ILE A 26 13.31 15.93 0.92
CA ILE A 26 14.13 16.93 0.22
C ILE A 26 13.39 18.27 0.15
N PHE A 27 12.11 18.27 -0.22
CA PHE A 27 11.33 19.50 -0.33
C PHE A 27 10.99 20.10 1.03
N MET A 28 10.89 19.26 2.06
CA MET A 28 10.73 19.71 3.44
C MET A 28 11.98 20.36 4.02
N ALA A 29 13.18 20.00 3.57
CA ALA A 29 14.42 20.66 3.99
C ALA A 29 14.55 22.11 3.46
N SER A 30 13.60 22.59 2.65
CA SER A 30 13.61 23.96 2.13
C SER A 30 13.30 25.01 3.22
N PRO A 31 13.91 26.21 3.16
CA PRO A 31 13.71 27.24 4.17
C PRO A 31 12.27 27.78 4.14
N GLY A 32 11.57 27.75 5.29
CA GLY A 32 10.25 28.38 5.42
C GLY A 32 9.30 27.76 6.44
N LEU A 33 9.60 26.57 6.98
CA LEU A 33 8.74 25.89 7.95
C LEU A 33 8.87 26.51 9.35
N ARG A 34 7.83 27.21 9.83
CA ARG A 34 7.73 27.67 11.23
C ARG A 34 6.38 27.30 11.87
N GLY A 35 6.43 26.88 13.13
CA GLY A 35 5.27 26.51 13.95
C GLY A 35 5.00 25.01 13.97
N TRP A 36 4.09 24.54 13.10
CA TRP A 36 3.67 23.14 13.04
C TRP A 36 4.59 22.24 12.19
N GLY A 37 5.70 22.79 11.70
CA GLY A 37 6.68 22.06 10.89
C GLY A 37 7.26 20.84 11.61
N TRP A 38 7.37 20.84 12.94
CA TRP A 38 7.93 19.71 13.68
C TRP A 38 7.11 18.41 13.53
N PHE A 39 5.78 18.51 13.46
CA PHE A 39 4.90 17.35 13.29
C PHE A 39 5.07 16.78 11.88
N VAL A 40 5.04 17.65 10.87
CA VAL A 40 5.26 17.28 9.47
C VAL A 40 6.65 16.68 9.28
N CYS A 41 7.67 17.24 9.93
CA CYS A 41 9.01 16.67 9.94
C CYS A 41 9.06 15.28 10.55
N LEU A 42 8.46 15.12 11.73
CA LEU A 42 8.47 13.85 12.42
C LEU A 42 7.71 12.77 11.64
N THR A 43 6.53 13.08 11.09
CA THR A 43 5.75 12.12 10.32
C THR A 43 6.46 11.73 9.02
N SER A 44 7.02 12.68 8.27
CA SER A 44 7.77 12.38 7.04
C SER A 44 9.05 11.59 7.29
N ILE A 45 9.78 11.84 8.39
CA ILE A 45 10.97 11.04 8.75
C ILE A 45 10.56 9.60 9.10
N LEU A 46 9.50 9.42 9.90
CA LEU A 46 9.01 8.09 10.26
C LEU A 46 8.51 7.32 9.04
N GLU A 47 7.81 7.99 8.14
CA GLU A 47 7.30 7.44 6.89
C GLU A 47 8.43 6.99 5.97
N PHE A 48 9.51 7.77 5.87
CA PHE A 48 10.70 7.40 5.10
C PHE A 48 11.44 6.18 5.70
N ILE A 49 11.63 6.15 7.03
CA ILE A 49 12.26 5.01 7.71
C ILE A 49 11.41 3.74 7.50
N ALA A 50 10.09 3.85 7.62
CA ALA A 50 9.18 2.74 7.37
C ALA A 50 9.23 2.29 5.90
N ALA A 51 9.27 3.22 4.94
CA ALA A 51 9.40 2.91 3.52
C ALA A 51 10.71 2.16 3.20
N ILE A 52 11.84 2.57 3.80
CA ILE A 52 13.11 1.83 3.69
C ILE A 52 12.96 0.42 4.26
N GLY A 53 12.39 0.28 5.46
CA GLY A 53 12.23 -1.02 6.11
C GLY A 53 11.35 -1.98 5.31
N VAL A 54 10.22 -1.49 4.79
CA VAL A 54 9.31 -2.27 3.95
C VAL A 54 9.96 -2.63 2.61
N PHE A 55 10.67 -1.70 1.98
CA PHE A 55 11.40 -1.96 0.75
C PHE A 55 12.48 -3.03 0.97
N ALA A 56 13.29 -2.91 2.03
CA ALA A 56 14.31 -3.90 2.37
C ALA A 56 13.72 -5.27 2.68
N ALA A 57 12.64 -5.34 3.48
CA ALA A 57 11.99 -6.60 3.82
C ALA A 57 11.51 -7.38 2.60
N VAL A 58 11.06 -6.66 1.56
CA VAL A 58 10.55 -7.24 0.31
C VAL A 58 11.68 -7.53 -0.66
N PHE A 59 12.70 -6.67 -0.71
CA PHE A 59 13.90 -6.88 -1.52
C PHE A 59 14.67 -8.13 -1.08
N PHE A 60 14.79 -8.37 0.22
CA PHE A 60 15.43 -9.57 0.77
C PHE A 60 14.53 -10.81 0.79
N ASP A 61 13.31 -10.73 0.23
CA ASP A 61 12.32 -11.82 0.19
C ASP A 61 12.16 -12.56 1.53
N LEU A 62 12.05 -11.80 2.63
CA LEU A 62 11.92 -12.38 3.95
C LEU A 62 10.64 -13.23 4.01
N LEU A 63 10.74 -14.45 4.53
CA LEU A 63 9.64 -15.43 4.59
C LEU A 63 8.36 -14.85 5.23
N PHE A 64 8.53 -13.91 6.15
CA PHE A 64 7.47 -13.19 6.83
C PHE A 64 6.58 -12.35 5.88
N THR A 65 7.13 -11.83 4.78
CA THR A 65 6.40 -10.99 3.81
C THR A 65 5.37 -11.76 2.97
N LYS A 66 5.44 -13.10 2.97
CA LYS A 66 4.47 -13.98 2.29
C LYS A 66 3.32 -14.41 3.20
N SER A 67 3.36 -14.06 4.48
CA SER A 67 2.36 -14.46 5.47
C SER A 67 1.09 -13.61 5.38
N SER A 68 -0.05 -14.15 5.83
CA SER A 68 -1.29 -13.38 5.95
C SER A 68 -1.20 -12.26 7.01
N GLN A 69 -0.29 -12.39 7.98
CA GLN A 69 -0.01 -11.37 8.99
C GLN A 69 0.63 -10.12 8.36
N TRP A 70 1.46 -10.32 7.32
CA TRP A 70 2.08 -9.21 6.59
C TRP A 70 1.04 -8.30 5.94
N VAL A 71 -0.03 -8.86 5.36
CA VAL A 71 -1.12 -8.07 4.75
C VAL A 71 -1.82 -7.17 5.79
N LEU A 72 -1.99 -7.63 7.03
CA LEU A 72 -2.57 -6.82 8.10
C LEU A 72 -1.64 -5.68 8.53
N ILE A 73 -0.33 -5.96 8.58
CA ILE A 73 0.68 -4.94 8.87
C ILE A 73 0.71 -3.90 7.74
N GLU A 74 0.69 -4.34 6.48
CA GLU A 74 0.59 -3.47 5.31
C GLU A 74 -0.64 -2.57 5.34
N LEU A 75 -1.79 -3.14 5.70
CA LEU A 75 -3.02 -2.37 5.85
C LEU A 75 -2.92 -1.34 6.99
N ALA A 76 -2.38 -1.75 8.15
CA ALA A 76 -2.30 -0.89 9.32
C ALA A 76 -1.37 0.31 9.09
N TYR A 77 -0.14 0.09 8.62
CA TYR A 77 0.77 1.22 8.38
C TYR A 77 0.30 2.08 7.22
N SER A 78 -0.28 1.49 6.15
CA SER A 78 -0.73 2.27 5.00
C SER A 78 -1.88 3.20 5.36
N ALA A 79 -2.82 2.75 6.20
CA ALA A 79 -3.89 3.62 6.69
C ALA A 79 -3.36 4.76 7.57
N VAL A 80 -2.44 4.46 8.49
CA VAL A 80 -1.85 5.47 9.39
C VAL A 80 -1.06 6.51 8.60
N PHE A 81 -0.18 6.08 7.69
CA PHE A 81 0.59 7.00 6.88
C PHE A 81 -0.30 7.78 5.93
N CYS A 82 -1.30 7.18 5.27
CA CYS A 82 -2.27 7.90 4.44
C CYS A 82 -2.91 9.10 5.18
N VAL A 83 -3.32 8.90 6.45
CA VAL A 83 -3.89 9.99 7.27
C VAL A 83 -2.84 11.05 7.56
N PHE A 84 -1.62 10.67 7.94
CA PHE A 84 -0.54 11.63 8.20
C PHE A 84 -0.13 12.41 6.94
N SER A 85 -0.01 11.76 5.78
CA SER A 85 0.27 12.44 4.52
C SER A 85 -0.89 13.35 4.10
N ALA A 86 -2.15 13.00 4.42
CA ALA A 86 -3.28 13.90 4.18
C ALA A 86 -3.22 15.16 5.04
N LEU A 87 -2.88 15.03 6.32
CA LEU A 87 -2.65 16.18 7.21
C LEU A 87 -1.48 17.04 6.74
N ASN A 88 -0.37 16.41 6.32
CA ASN A 88 0.78 17.10 5.75
C ASN A 88 0.39 17.87 4.48
N THR A 89 -0.45 17.27 3.63
CA THR A 89 -0.98 17.91 2.41
C THR A 89 -1.75 19.19 2.74
N ILE A 90 -2.67 19.13 3.71
CA ILE A 90 -3.44 20.31 4.15
C ILE A 90 -2.50 21.39 4.67
N TYR A 91 -1.50 21.01 5.47
CA TYR A 91 -0.52 21.94 6.00
C TYR A 91 0.26 22.64 4.89
N TYR A 92 0.81 21.90 3.92
CA TYR A 92 1.56 22.51 2.82
C TYR A 92 0.66 23.40 1.95
N PHE A 93 -0.56 22.96 1.66
CA PHE A 93 -1.53 23.75 0.89
C PHE A 93 -1.85 25.10 1.54
N CYS A 94 -2.10 25.11 2.86
CA CYS A 94 -2.31 26.36 3.60
C CYS A 94 -1.07 27.27 3.58
N ASN A 95 0.13 26.69 3.69
CA ASN A 95 1.38 27.47 3.69
C ASN A 95 1.75 28.04 2.31
N ILE A 96 1.29 27.45 1.21
CA ILE A 96 1.47 28.02 -0.14
C ILE A 96 0.86 29.42 -0.21
N PHE A 97 -0.37 29.61 0.29
CA PHE A 97 -1.04 30.91 0.23
C PHE A 97 -0.39 31.96 1.14
N TYR A 98 0.26 31.51 2.22
CA TYR A 98 0.88 32.41 3.18
C TYR A 98 2.29 32.85 2.75
N HIS A 99 3.03 31.99 2.03
CA HIS A 99 4.45 32.23 1.70
C HIS A 99 4.77 32.29 0.20
N PHE A 100 3.84 31.94 -0.70
CA PHE A 100 4.01 31.94 -2.16
C PHE A 100 5.36 31.32 -2.60
N ASN A 101 5.68 30.14 -2.08
CA ASN A 101 6.98 29.50 -2.27
C ASN A 101 6.84 28.19 -3.07
N PHE A 102 7.63 28.10 -4.14
CA PHE A 102 7.66 26.98 -5.08
C PHE A 102 7.92 25.62 -4.41
N TRP A 103 8.77 25.58 -3.38
CA TRP A 103 9.09 24.34 -2.68
C TRP A 103 7.89 23.76 -1.94
N PHE A 104 7.02 24.61 -1.38
CA PHE A 104 5.76 24.16 -0.77
C PHE A 104 4.76 23.64 -1.80
N LEU A 105 4.75 24.20 -3.02
CA LEU A 105 3.94 23.69 -4.11
C LEU A 105 4.36 22.27 -4.50
N LEU A 106 5.66 22.04 -4.66
CA LEU A 106 6.18 20.73 -4.98
C LEU A 106 5.97 19.71 -3.85
N ALA A 107 6.18 20.13 -2.59
CA ALA A 107 5.88 19.31 -1.41
C ALA A 107 4.39 18.94 -1.30
N THR A 108 3.49 19.84 -1.70
CA THR A 108 2.04 19.56 -1.73
C THR A 108 1.71 18.51 -2.79
N ILE A 109 2.25 18.64 -4.00
CA ILE A 109 2.03 17.68 -5.08
C ILE A 109 2.53 16.29 -4.67
N VAL A 110 3.75 16.19 -4.14
CA VAL A 110 4.30 14.91 -3.68
C VAL A 110 3.48 14.33 -2.53
N SER A 111 3.07 15.15 -1.57
CA SER A 111 2.21 14.70 -0.46
C SER A 111 0.87 14.14 -0.95
N VAL A 112 0.23 14.75 -1.96
CA VAL A 112 -0.98 14.20 -2.60
C VAL A 112 -0.68 12.85 -3.26
N LEU A 113 0.42 12.73 -3.99
CA LEU A 113 0.82 11.46 -4.62
C LEU A 113 1.08 10.37 -3.58
N ILE A 114 1.64 10.72 -2.42
CA ILE A 114 1.85 9.80 -1.30
C ILE A 114 0.50 9.32 -0.73
N VAL A 115 -0.45 10.23 -0.51
CA VAL A 115 -1.82 9.87 -0.07
C VAL A 115 -2.47 8.89 -1.06
N LEU A 116 -2.38 9.17 -2.35
CA LEU A 116 -2.94 8.29 -3.39
C LEU A 116 -2.23 6.93 -3.43
N ALA A 117 -0.90 6.91 -3.28
CA ALA A 117 -0.12 5.68 -3.28
C ALA A 117 -0.44 4.81 -2.06
N TYR A 118 -0.54 5.39 -0.86
CA TYR A 118 -0.98 4.64 0.32
C TYR A 118 -2.44 4.21 0.21
N GLY A 119 -3.33 5.06 -0.31
CA GLY A 119 -4.72 4.69 -0.57
C GLY A 119 -4.86 3.50 -1.53
N LEU A 120 -4.04 3.48 -2.59
CA LEU A 120 -3.95 2.34 -3.51
C LEU A 120 -3.42 1.09 -2.81
N GLN A 121 -2.34 1.21 -2.01
CA GLN A 121 -1.80 0.10 -1.22
C GLN A 121 -2.84 -0.46 -0.25
N THR A 122 -3.60 0.39 0.44
CA THR A 122 -4.68 0.00 1.34
C THR A 122 -5.79 -0.74 0.58
N LEU A 123 -6.18 -0.26 -0.61
CA LEU A 123 -7.20 -0.89 -1.44
C LEU A 123 -6.74 -2.28 -1.95
N VAL A 124 -5.48 -2.40 -2.36
CA VAL A 124 -4.89 -3.69 -2.77
C VAL A 124 -4.80 -4.66 -1.59
N ALA A 125 -4.38 -4.20 -0.41
CA ALA A 125 -4.33 -5.02 0.80
C ALA A 125 -5.73 -5.43 1.31
N TRP A 126 -6.72 -4.55 1.15
CA TRP A 126 -8.11 -4.85 1.50
C TRP A 126 -8.72 -5.89 0.56
N THR A 127 -8.55 -5.70 -0.75
CA THR A 127 -9.07 -6.62 -1.77
C THR A 127 -8.43 -8.00 -1.69
N SER A 128 -7.13 -8.09 -1.40
CA SER A 128 -6.44 -9.36 -1.18
C SER A 128 -6.96 -10.12 0.03
N ARG A 129 -7.39 -9.41 1.08
CA ARG A 129 -8.04 -10.01 2.26
C ARG A 129 -9.46 -10.48 1.98
N SER A 130 -10.26 -9.69 1.27
CA SER A 130 -11.65 -10.03 0.93
C SER A 130 -11.78 -11.12 -0.14
N GLY A 131 -10.69 -11.48 -0.82
CA GLY A 131 -10.63 -12.59 -1.79
C GLY A 131 -10.30 -13.96 -1.18
N GLY A 132 -10.20 -14.09 0.14
CA GLY A 132 -10.05 -15.38 0.81
C GLY A 132 -11.31 -16.24 0.60
N PRO A 133 -11.18 -17.58 0.45
CA PRO A 133 -12.34 -18.45 0.25
C PRO A 133 -13.30 -18.23 1.41
N ALA A 134 -14.57 -18.00 1.09
CA ALA A 134 -15.63 -18.09 2.09
C ALA A 134 -15.44 -19.42 2.82
N THR A 135 -15.05 -19.35 4.08
CA THR A 135 -15.19 -20.47 5.00
C THR A 135 -16.68 -20.70 5.11
N SER A 136 -17.21 -21.54 4.22
CA SER A 136 -18.46 -22.23 4.44
C SER A 136 -18.28 -22.95 5.77
N SER A 137 -18.92 -22.41 6.80
CA SER A 137 -19.06 -23.03 8.11
C SER A 137 -19.24 -24.52 7.93
N THR A 138 -18.36 -25.31 8.55
CA THR A 138 -18.46 -26.75 8.69
C THR A 138 -19.77 -27.08 9.40
N GLY A 139 -20.85 -27.21 8.64
CA GLY A 139 -22.16 -27.64 9.10
C GLY A 139 -22.41 -29.04 8.57
N ASN A 140 -22.13 -30.05 9.40
CA ASN A 140 -22.57 -31.44 9.29
C ASN A 140 -22.82 -31.97 7.85
N GLN A 141 -21.78 -32.46 7.18
CA GLN A 141 -21.99 -33.44 6.11
C GLN A 141 -21.63 -34.83 6.64
N ALA A 142 -22.67 -35.56 7.04
CA ALA A 142 -22.59 -36.98 7.32
C ALA A 142 -22.11 -37.72 6.06
N THR A 143 -21.06 -38.52 6.23
CA THR A 143 -20.74 -39.75 5.50
C THR A 143 -21.32 -39.86 4.08
N ALA A 144 -20.67 -39.26 3.07
CA ALA A 144 -20.94 -39.56 1.67
C ALA A 144 -19.65 -40.07 0.99
N ALA A 145 -19.74 -41.27 0.44
CA ALA A 145 -18.67 -42.05 -0.20
C ALA A 145 -17.95 -41.27 -1.34
N PRO A 146 -16.75 -41.72 -1.79
CA PRO A 146 -16.02 -41.03 -2.85
C PRO A 146 -16.82 -41.05 -4.16
N PRO A 147 -16.79 -39.97 -4.97
CA PRO A 147 -17.54 -39.89 -6.21
C PRO A 147 -17.02 -40.91 -7.25
N PRO A 148 -17.89 -41.51 -8.10
CA PRO A 148 -17.49 -42.51 -9.08
C PRO A 148 -16.66 -41.90 -10.22
N SER A 149 -15.65 -42.63 -10.70
CA SER A 149 -14.88 -42.32 -11.91
C SER A 149 -15.78 -42.36 -13.15
N ALA A 150 -16.15 -41.19 -13.69
CA ALA A 150 -16.96 -41.06 -14.90
C ALA A 150 -16.15 -40.40 -16.03
N TYR A 151 -15.34 -41.20 -16.72
CA TYR A 151 -15.02 -40.96 -18.13
C TYR A 151 -15.30 -42.28 -18.88
N PRO A 152 -16.42 -42.40 -19.61
CA PRO A 152 -16.61 -43.48 -20.56
C PRO A 152 -15.77 -43.22 -21.81
N ALA A 153 -15.06 -44.23 -22.28
CA ALA A 153 -14.34 -44.23 -23.55
C ALA A 153 -15.29 -43.90 -24.72
N GLY A 154 -14.92 -42.89 -25.53
CA GLY A 154 -15.61 -42.52 -26.77
C GLY A 154 -14.62 -42.57 -27.93
N VAL A 155 -14.78 -43.58 -28.78
CA VAL A 155 -13.99 -43.87 -29.98
C VAL A 155 -14.41 -42.90 -31.10
N ASN A 156 -13.45 -42.28 -31.81
CA ASN A 156 -13.70 -41.39 -32.95
C ASN A 156 -13.95 -42.23 -34.22
N PRO A 157 -14.96 -41.96 -35.08
CA PRO A 157 -15.20 -42.76 -36.28
C PRO A 157 -14.37 -42.27 -37.46
N ALA A 158 -13.58 -43.19 -38.04
CA ALA A 158 -13.16 -43.23 -39.45
C ALA A 158 -12.86 -44.68 -39.82
#